data_AF-A0A5D2JQX4-F1
#
_entry.id   AF-A0A5D2JQX4-F1
#
_cell.length_a   1.000
_cell.length_b   1.000
_cell.length_c   1.000
_cell.angle_alpha   90.00
_cell.angle_beta   90.00
_cell.angle_gamma   90.00
#
_symmetry.space_group_name_H-M   'P 1'
#
loop_
_entity.id
_entity.type
_entity.pdbx_description
1 polymer ?
#
loop_
_entity_poly.entity_id
_entity_poly.type
_entity_poly.pdbx_seq_one_letter_code
_entity_poly.pdbx_strand_id
1 'polypeptide(L)'
;MDEQFILRVPPSVAERINRLLSENASSSEDKSLDLEFSEDGRTGTFVIGNDRFPASVLDLPCVVESYKTYDDSALVKTADVGQMILVRESGEASPDVVEYRHGLTPPMRDARKRRFRREPDLNPELVQRVEKDLVNIMSGGTVENLDADVNGQGDENARNVNKKAPPAAAAAKPEVPDTGGNAGEPDGSDSDDSDDSM
;
A
#
# COMPACT_ATOMS: atom_id res chain seq x y z
N MET A 1 -14.51 7.71 20.74
CA MET A 1 -13.60 8.02 19.62
C MET A 1 -14.50 8.14 18.42
N ASP A 2 -14.32 9.17 17.60
CA ASP A 2 -15.21 9.39 16.45
C ASP A 2 -14.76 8.48 15.30
N GLU A 3 -15.71 7.83 14.64
CA GLU A 3 -15.47 7.00 13.47
C GLU A 3 -15.87 7.78 12.22
N GLN A 4 -14.98 7.81 11.23
CA GLN A 4 -15.18 8.54 9.98
C GLN A 4 -14.89 7.62 8.80
N PHE A 5 -15.64 7.79 7.72
CA PHE A 5 -15.50 7.03 6.49
C PHE A 5 -15.72 7.93 5.27
N ILE A 6 -15.25 7.47 4.11
CA ILE A 6 -15.57 8.12 2.83
C ILE A 6 -16.89 7.55 2.31
N LEU A 7 -17.85 8.40 1.97
CA LEU A 7 -19.04 8.01 1.24
C LEU A 7 -18.86 8.35 -0.24
N ARG A 8 -18.80 7.34 -1.11
CA ARG A 8 -18.74 7.50 -2.57
C ARG A 8 -20.09 7.10 -3.15
N VAL A 9 -20.68 7.99 -3.93
CA VAL A 9 -22.01 7.81 -4.52
C VAL A 9 -21.98 8.10 -6.02
N PRO A 10 -22.96 7.62 -6.81
CA PRO A 10 -23.12 8.03 -8.20
C PRO A 10 -23.32 9.56 -8.31
N PRO A 11 -22.92 10.19 -9.43
CA PRO A 11 -23.06 11.65 -9.61
C PRO A 11 -24.48 12.16 -9.38
N SER A 12 -25.49 11.42 -9.83
CA SER A 12 -26.92 11.74 -9.64
C SER A 12 -27.32 11.81 -8.16
N VAL A 13 -26.77 10.93 -7.34
CA VAL A 13 -26.99 10.91 -5.88
C VAL A 13 -26.17 12.02 -5.20
N ALA A 14 -24.94 12.29 -5.67
CA ALA A 14 -24.11 13.36 -5.14
C ALA A 14 -24.78 14.73 -5.27
N GLU A 15 -25.41 15.02 -6.41
CA GLU A 15 -26.16 16.26 -6.62
C GLU A 15 -27.32 16.43 -5.64
N ARG A 16 -28.04 15.34 -5.33
CA ARG A 16 -29.13 15.34 -4.35
C ARG A 16 -28.60 15.58 -2.93
N ILE A 17 -27.52 14.89 -2.53
CA ILE A 17 -26.86 15.11 -1.24
C ILE A 17 -26.38 16.55 -1.10
N ASN A 18 -25.73 17.12 -2.12
CA ASN A 18 -25.27 18.50 -2.10
C ASN A 18 -26.44 19.50 -1.92
N ARG A 19 -27.58 19.24 -2.55
CA ARG A 19 -28.79 20.06 -2.36
C ARG A 19 -29.32 19.96 -0.93
N LEU A 20 -29.32 18.77 -0.33
CA LEU A 20 -29.76 18.55 1.05
C LEU A 20 -28.84 19.22 2.08
N LEU A 21 -27.53 19.20 1.84
CA LEU A 21 -26.55 19.83 2.71
C LEU A 21 -26.48 21.35 2.54
N SER A 22 -27.09 21.90 1.48
CA SER A 22 -27.15 23.34 1.26
C SER A 22 -28.14 24.03 2.21
N GLU A 23 -27.84 25.28 2.58
CA GLU A 23 -28.60 26.07 3.57
C GLU A 23 -30.09 26.32 3.19
N ASN A 24 -30.47 26.06 1.93
CA ASN A 24 -31.80 26.32 1.38
C ASN A 24 -32.69 25.06 1.24
N ALA A 25 -32.50 24.05 2.10
CA ALA A 25 -33.12 22.71 2.04
C ALA A 25 -34.66 22.64 2.16
N SER A 26 -35.38 23.74 1.99
CA SER A 26 -36.76 23.93 2.46
C SER A 26 -37.83 23.12 1.72
N SER A 27 -37.54 22.39 0.62
CA SER A 27 -38.60 21.74 -0.17
C SER A 27 -38.28 20.46 -0.96
N SER A 28 -37.14 19.78 -0.78
CA SER A 28 -36.93 18.50 -1.47
C SER A 28 -37.71 17.34 -0.82
N GLU A 29 -38.15 16.39 -1.63
CA GLU A 29 -38.66 15.07 -1.17
C GLU A 29 -37.54 14.22 -0.55
N ASP A 30 -36.27 14.58 -0.79
CA ASP A 30 -35.08 13.84 -0.38
C ASP A 30 -34.62 14.08 1.07
N LYS A 31 -35.47 14.56 1.98
CA LYS A 31 -35.04 14.98 3.34
C LYS A 31 -34.48 13.85 4.22
N SER A 32 -34.71 12.60 3.85
CA SER A 32 -34.18 11.43 4.56
C SER A 32 -32.96 10.86 3.85
N LEU A 33 -31.90 10.66 4.63
CA LEU A 33 -30.73 9.90 4.24
C LEU A 33 -30.53 8.80 5.27
N ASP A 34 -30.44 7.55 4.80
CA ASP A 34 -30.25 6.40 5.67
C ASP A 34 -29.28 5.40 5.05
N LEU A 35 -28.68 4.57 5.89
CA LEU A 35 -27.70 3.58 5.51
C LEU A 35 -27.88 2.35 6.40
N GLU A 36 -28.40 1.28 5.81
CA GLU A 36 -28.68 0.02 6.48
C GLU A 36 -27.63 -1.02 6.05
N PHE A 37 -26.98 -1.68 7.00
CA PHE A 37 -26.03 -2.76 6.71
C PHE A 37 -26.63 -4.14 6.99
N SER A 38 -26.24 -5.10 6.17
CA SER A 38 -26.50 -6.52 6.38
C SER A 38 -25.62 -7.04 7.53
N GLU A 39 -25.93 -8.24 8.03
CA GLU A 39 -25.17 -8.89 9.12
C GLU A 39 -23.69 -9.15 8.79
N ASP A 40 -23.32 -9.18 7.51
CA ASP A 40 -21.92 -9.34 7.07
C ASP A 40 -21.05 -8.10 7.34
N GLY A 41 -21.65 -6.95 7.69
CA GLY A 41 -20.96 -5.68 7.91
C GLY A 41 -20.25 -5.11 6.68
N ARG A 42 -20.49 -5.67 5.49
CA ARG A 42 -19.81 -5.35 4.23
C ARG A 42 -20.76 -4.94 3.14
N THR A 43 -22.00 -5.44 3.15
CA THR A 43 -23.04 -5.08 2.20
C THR A 43 -24.14 -4.28 2.89
N GLY A 44 -24.75 -3.36 2.16
CA GLY A 44 -25.82 -2.54 2.71
C GLY A 44 -26.69 -1.91 1.64
N THR A 45 -27.65 -1.12 2.10
CA THR A 45 -28.54 -0.31 1.28
C THR A 45 -28.42 1.14 1.72
N PHE A 46 -28.08 2.01 0.78
CA PHE A 46 -28.13 3.45 0.96
C PHE A 46 -29.50 3.96 0.48
N VAL A 47 -30.14 4.81 1.28
CA VAL A 47 -31.47 5.35 1.01
C VAL A 47 -31.40 6.87 0.98
N ILE A 48 -31.94 7.49 -0.07
CA ILE A 48 -32.12 8.94 -0.18
C ILE A 48 -33.53 9.23 -0.72
N GLY A 49 -34.33 9.97 0.06
CA GLY A 49 -35.76 10.10 -0.20
C GLY A 49 -36.43 8.72 -0.27
N ASN A 50 -37.00 8.39 -1.43
CA ASN A 50 -37.68 7.12 -1.69
C ASN A 50 -36.81 6.10 -2.43
N ASP A 51 -35.61 6.50 -2.86
CA ASP A 51 -34.75 5.67 -3.69
C ASP A 51 -33.78 4.86 -2.84
N ARG A 52 -33.52 3.63 -3.29
CA ARG A 52 -32.64 2.67 -2.62
C ARG A 52 -31.52 2.27 -3.56
N PHE A 53 -30.29 2.29 -3.06
CA PHE A 53 -29.08 1.99 -3.79
C PHE A 53 -28.26 0.93 -3.07
N PRO A 54 -27.71 -0.07 -3.79
CA PRO A 54 -26.79 -1.02 -3.18
C PRO A 54 -25.51 -0.32 -2.70
N ALA A 55 -25.08 -0.65 -1.48
CA ALA A 55 -23.88 -0.11 -0.85
C ALA A 55 -22.90 -1.24 -0.47
N SER A 56 -21.61 -0.94 -0.48
CA SER A 56 -20.55 -1.91 -0.11
C SER A 56 -19.40 -1.22 0.61
N VAL A 57 -18.91 -1.81 1.71
CA VAL A 57 -17.78 -1.31 2.50
C VAL A 57 -16.48 -1.88 1.96
N LEU A 58 -15.63 -1.00 1.43
CA LEU A 58 -14.35 -1.36 0.83
C LEU A 58 -13.17 -0.74 1.58
N ASP A 59 -12.05 -1.45 1.60
CA ASP A 59 -10.84 -1.05 2.31
C ASP A 59 -9.93 -0.22 1.39
N LEU A 60 -9.74 1.06 1.72
CA LEU A 60 -8.90 1.97 0.96
C LEU A 60 -7.43 1.51 1.01
N PRO A 61 -6.66 1.71 -0.07
CA PRO A 61 -5.25 1.35 -0.06
C PRO A 61 -4.41 2.28 0.83
N CYS A 62 -4.83 3.53 1.00
CA CYS A 62 -4.11 4.53 1.77
C CYS A 62 -4.87 4.87 3.04
N VAL A 63 -4.15 5.05 4.15
CA VAL A 63 -4.70 5.69 5.35
C VAL A 63 -4.90 7.18 5.05
N VAL A 64 -6.12 7.67 5.27
CA VAL A 64 -6.50 9.07 5.06
C VAL A 64 -6.72 9.69 6.43
N GLU A 65 -5.97 10.73 6.75
CA GLU A 65 -6.13 11.47 8.01
C GLU A 65 -7.08 12.66 7.80
N SER A 66 -8.06 12.81 8.68
CA SER A 66 -8.90 14.01 8.71
C SER A 66 -8.43 14.98 9.77
N TYR A 67 -8.41 16.25 9.42
CA TYR A 67 -7.98 17.34 10.28
C TYR A 67 -9.06 18.41 10.37
N LYS A 68 -9.14 19.05 11.53
CA LYS A 68 -9.91 20.29 11.70
C LYS A 68 -8.98 21.44 12.01
N THR A 69 -9.42 22.64 11.65
CA THR A 69 -8.70 23.89 11.88
C THR A 69 -9.69 25.03 12.07
N TYR A 70 -9.25 26.09 12.75
CA TYR A 70 -9.96 27.36 12.86
C TYR A 70 -9.31 28.48 12.04
N ASP A 71 -8.03 28.33 11.68
CA ASP A 71 -7.17 29.37 11.09
C ASP A 71 -6.46 28.92 9.80
N ASP A 72 -6.79 27.72 9.29
CA ASP A 72 -6.18 27.08 8.12
C ASP A 72 -4.66 26.84 8.23
N SER A 73 -4.10 26.93 9.44
CA SER A 73 -2.68 26.75 9.71
C SER A 73 -2.44 25.68 10.78
N ALA A 74 -3.07 25.81 11.94
CA ALA A 74 -3.01 24.81 12.99
C ALA A 74 -4.00 23.68 12.68
N LEU A 75 -3.48 22.56 12.19
CA LEU A 75 -4.26 21.35 11.90
C LEU A 75 -4.28 20.43 13.13
N VAL A 76 -5.47 20.05 13.57
CA VAL A 76 -5.66 19.05 14.65
C VAL A 76 -6.25 17.79 14.04
N LYS A 77 -5.54 16.67 14.14
CA LYS A 77 -6.01 15.36 13.67
C LYS A 77 -7.28 14.96 14.42
N THR A 78 -8.27 14.46 13.70
CA THR A 78 -9.56 14.03 14.27
C THR A 78 -9.83 12.55 14.05
N ALA A 79 -9.47 11.97 12.90
CA ALA A 79 -9.60 10.54 12.66
C ALA A 79 -8.59 9.99 11.63
N ASP A 80 -8.44 8.68 11.65
CA ASP A 80 -7.83 7.88 10.58
C ASP A 80 -8.95 7.17 9.81
N VAL A 81 -8.95 7.30 8.50
CA VAL A 81 -9.96 6.73 7.60
C VAL A 81 -9.29 5.72 6.69
N GLY A 82 -9.64 4.44 6.89
CA GLY A 82 -9.14 3.32 6.09
C GLY A 82 -10.21 2.68 5.19
N GLN A 83 -11.46 3.14 5.27
CA GLN A 83 -12.59 2.51 4.58
C GLN A 83 -13.45 3.53 3.83
N MET A 84 -14.13 3.02 2.80
CA MET A 84 -15.08 3.75 1.98
C MET A 84 -16.35 2.93 1.83
N ILE A 85 -17.49 3.61 1.92
CA ILE A 85 -18.79 3.08 1.52
C ILE A 85 -19.01 3.47 0.06
N LEU A 86 -19.04 2.46 -0.81
CA LEU A 86 -19.33 2.60 -2.22
C LEU A 86 -20.82 2.34 -2.47
N VAL A 87 -21.56 3.39 -2.77
CA VAL A 87 -22.93 3.32 -3.28
C VAL A 87 -22.88 3.20 -4.79
N ARG A 88 -23.64 2.25 -5.33
CA ARG A 88 -23.65 1.85 -6.73
C ARG A 88 -25.01 2.10 -7.36
N GLU A 89 -25.05 2.15 -8.69
CA GLU A 89 -26.33 2.20 -9.41
C GLU A 89 -27.04 0.84 -9.37
N SER A 90 -28.37 0.87 -9.53
CA SER A 90 -29.18 -0.35 -9.62
C SER A 90 -28.78 -1.18 -10.83
N GLY A 91 -28.31 -2.41 -10.61
CA GLY A 91 -27.87 -3.33 -11.66
C GLY A 91 -26.36 -3.42 -11.84
N GLU A 92 -25.58 -2.55 -11.20
CA GLU A 92 -24.12 -2.69 -11.15
C GLU A 92 -23.73 -3.92 -10.29
N ALA A 93 -22.72 -4.67 -10.72
CA ALA A 93 -22.25 -5.83 -9.98
C ALA A 93 -21.66 -5.43 -8.62
N SER A 94 -21.82 -6.29 -7.61
CA SER A 94 -21.13 -6.11 -6.34
C SER A 94 -19.62 -6.27 -6.54
N PRO A 95 -18.78 -5.46 -5.88
CA PRO A 95 -17.35 -5.70 -5.86
C PRO A 95 -17.04 -7.11 -5.35
N ASP A 96 -16.27 -7.88 -6.12
CA ASP A 96 -15.87 -9.24 -5.75
C ASP A 96 -14.79 -9.27 -4.65
N VAL A 97 -14.10 -8.15 -4.45
CA VAL A 97 -12.98 -8.01 -3.53
C VAL A 97 -13.23 -6.84 -2.59
N VAL A 98 -12.92 -7.07 -1.31
CA VAL A 98 -13.04 -6.10 -0.24
C VAL A 98 -12.06 -4.92 -0.40
N GLU A 99 -10.86 -5.21 -0.92
CA GLU A 99 -9.83 -4.21 -1.10
C GLU A 99 -10.12 -3.29 -2.30
N TYR A 100 -10.13 -1.99 -2.05
CA TYR A 100 -10.28 -1.01 -3.12
C TYR A 100 -8.95 -0.79 -3.86
N ARG A 101 -9.02 -0.75 -5.20
CA ARG A 101 -7.86 -0.67 -6.09
C ARG A 101 -7.16 0.69 -6.07
N HIS A 102 -7.92 1.78 -5.94
CA HIS A 102 -7.44 3.15 -6.12
C HIS A 102 -7.41 3.93 -4.80
N GLY A 103 -6.49 4.88 -4.66
CA GLY A 103 -6.59 5.91 -3.62
C GLY A 103 -7.62 6.98 -4.00
N LEU A 104 -7.89 7.90 -3.07
CA LEU A 104 -8.88 8.97 -3.29
C LEU A 104 -8.41 10.03 -4.30
N THR A 105 -7.11 10.27 -4.39
CA THR A 105 -6.54 11.32 -5.24
C THR A 105 -6.09 10.78 -6.60
N PRO A 106 -6.15 11.58 -7.68
CA PRO A 106 -5.79 11.13 -9.02
C PRO A 106 -4.39 10.48 -9.12
N PRO A 107 -3.32 11.01 -8.48
CA PRO A 107 -2.00 10.40 -8.51
C PRO A 107 -1.91 9.02 -7.84
N MET A 108 -2.94 8.63 -7.07
CA MET A 108 -3.07 7.35 -6.36
C MET A 108 -3.99 6.37 -7.09
N ARG A 109 -4.33 6.61 -8.37
CA ARG A 109 -4.94 5.58 -9.22
C ARG A 109 -4.02 4.34 -9.26
N ASP A 110 -4.62 3.20 -8.95
CA ASP A 110 -3.98 1.87 -8.91
C ASP A 110 -2.86 1.77 -7.88
N ALA A 111 -3.01 2.46 -6.75
CA ALA A 111 -1.97 2.55 -5.72
C ALA A 111 -1.36 1.19 -5.33
N ARG A 112 -2.20 0.18 -5.09
CA ARG A 112 -1.75 -1.18 -4.69
C ARG A 112 -0.81 -1.80 -5.74
N LYS A 113 -1.12 -1.64 -7.03
CA LYS A 113 -0.35 -2.24 -8.13
C LYS A 113 0.87 -1.40 -8.52
N ARG A 114 0.75 -0.07 -8.47
CA ARG A 114 1.68 0.87 -9.13
C ARG A 114 2.56 1.67 -8.18
N ARG A 115 2.11 1.92 -6.95
CA ARG A 115 2.79 2.79 -5.98
C ARG A 115 3.37 2.02 -4.81
N PHE A 116 2.70 0.98 -4.36
CA PHE A 116 3.13 0.23 -3.19
C PHE A 116 4.24 -0.74 -3.57
N ARG A 117 5.30 -0.75 -2.75
CA ARG A 117 6.39 -1.70 -2.88
C ARG A 117 5.82 -3.10 -2.67
N ARG A 118 6.02 -3.97 -3.65
CA ARG A 118 5.64 -5.38 -3.50
C ARG A 118 6.53 -6.02 -2.44
N GLU A 119 5.94 -6.90 -1.66
CA GLU A 119 6.73 -7.77 -0.80
C GLU A 119 7.62 -8.65 -1.69
N PRO A 120 8.86 -8.92 -1.26
CA PRO A 120 9.71 -9.84 -1.98
C PRO A 120 8.99 -11.20 -2.04
N ASP A 121 9.05 -11.83 -3.21
CA ASP A 121 8.59 -13.21 -3.34
C ASP A 121 9.60 -14.11 -2.59
N LEU A 122 9.23 -14.53 -1.38
CA LEU A 122 10.05 -15.35 -0.51
C LEU A 122 9.58 -16.80 -0.60
N ASN A 123 10.51 -17.74 -0.77
CA ASN A 123 10.19 -19.16 -0.74
C ASN A 123 9.60 -19.55 0.63
N PRO A 124 8.34 -20.02 0.71
CA PRO A 124 7.68 -20.38 1.97
C PRO A 124 8.47 -21.40 2.80
N GLU A 125 9.12 -22.37 2.15
CA GLU A 125 9.92 -23.39 2.82
C GLU A 125 11.15 -22.80 3.51
N LEU A 126 11.77 -21.81 2.87
CA LEU A 126 12.91 -21.09 3.44
C LEU A 126 12.46 -20.25 4.64
N VAL A 127 11.34 -19.53 4.51
CA VAL A 127 10.77 -18.72 5.60
C VAL A 127 10.47 -19.60 6.81
N GLN A 128 9.81 -20.74 6.61
CA GLN A 128 9.47 -21.66 7.69
C GLN A 128 10.72 -22.23 8.38
N ARG A 129 11.77 -22.57 7.61
CA ARG A 129 13.04 -23.04 8.17
C ARG A 129 13.69 -21.95 9.04
N VAL A 130 13.79 -20.73 8.51
CA VAL A 130 14.38 -19.60 9.21
C VAL A 130 13.57 -19.26 10.47
N GLU A 131 12.25 -19.29 10.40
CA GLU A 131 11.37 -19.06 11.55
C GLU A 131 11.59 -20.11 12.64
N LYS A 132 11.63 -21.40 12.26
CA LYS A 132 11.91 -22.50 13.19
C LYS A 132 13.27 -22.32 13.87
N ASP A 133 14.32 -22.03 13.10
CA ASP A 133 15.66 -21.82 13.62
C ASP A 133 15.71 -20.61 14.56
N LEU A 134 15.02 -19.53 14.23
CA LEU A 134 14.95 -18.32 15.04
C LEU A 134 14.23 -18.57 16.38
N VAL A 135 13.10 -19.28 16.36
CA VAL A 135 12.38 -19.70 17.58
C VAL A 135 13.26 -20.60 18.46
N ASN A 136 13.99 -21.53 17.84
CA ASN A 136 14.92 -22.42 18.55
C ASN A 136 16.04 -21.63 19.22
N ILE A 137 16.68 -20.69 18.52
CA ILE A 137 17.73 -19.82 19.08
C ILE A 137 17.19 -18.97 20.22
N MET A 138 16.02 -18.34 20.05
CA MET A 138 15.37 -17.55 21.10
C MET A 138 15.05 -18.37 22.34
N SER A 139 14.81 -19.67 22.17
CA SER A 139 14.59 -20.63 23.26
C SER A 139 15.89 -21.18 23.87
N GLY A 140 17.06 -20.68 23.45
CA GLY A 140 18.38 -21.11 23.93
C GLY A 140 18.92 -22.37 23.24
N GLY A 141 18.30 -22.80 22.15
CA GLY A 141 18.77 -23.90 21.31
C GLY A 141 19.88 -23.48 20.33
N THR A 142 20.52 -24.48 19.70
CA THR A 142 21.54 -24.27 18.67
C THR A 142 20.91 -24.46 17.29
N VAL A 143 21.42 -23.76 16.26
CA VAL A 143 20.98 -23.96 14.88
C VAL A 143 21.43 -25.32 14.34
N GLU A 144 20.53 -26.02 13.64
CA GLU A 144 20.75 -27.41 13.22
C GLU A 144 21.68 -27.54 11.99
N ASN A 145 21.99 -26.46 11.27
CA ASN A 145 22.80 -26.46 10.04
C ASN A 145 23.82 -25.29 9.99
N LEU A 146 24.89 -25.34 10.78
CA LEU A 146 26.04 -24.45 10.64
C LEU A 146 27.10 -25.11 9.74
N ASP A 147 27.25 -24.65 8.50
CA ASP A 147 28.52 -24.81 7.78
C ASP A 147 29.53 -23.86 8.41
N ALA A 148 30.27 -24.36 9.40
CA ALA A 148 31.27 -23.62 10.14
C ALA A 148 32.55 -23.45 9.32
N ASP A 149 32.51 -22.58 8.29
CA ASP A 149 33.70 -22.22 7.49
C ASP A 149 33.81 -20.72 7.23
N VAL A 150 33.41 -19.90 8.21
CA VAL A 150 33.79 -18.48 8.27
C VAL A 150 34.52 -18.22 9.58
N ASN A 151 35.71 -18.80 9.71
CA ASN A 151 36.70 -18.28 10.65
C ASN A 151 37.80 -17.59 9.83
N GLY A 152 37.63 -16.27 9.63
CA GLY A 152 38.73 -15.42 9.20
C GLY A 152 39.85 -15.55 10.21
N GLN A 153 40.97 -16.13 9.79
CA GLN A 153 42.18 -16.28 10.60
C GLN A 153 42.64 -14.90 11.09
N GLY A 154 42.36 -14.61 12.35
CA GLY A 154 43.02 -13.54 13.09
C GLY A 154 44.38 -14.07 13.55
N ASP A 155 45.43 -13.78 12.79
CA ASP A 155 46.80 -14.17 13.14
C ASP A 155 47.32 -13.35 14.33
N GLU A 156 47.63 -14.06 15.41
CA GLU A 156 48.30 -13.54 16.60
C GLU A 156 49.82 -13.38 16.36
N ASN A 157 50.27 -12.14 16.38
CA ASN A 157 51.44 -11.66 17.14
C ASN A 157 52.78 -12.44 17.02
N ALA A 158 53.68 -11.97 16.15
CA ALA A 158 55.13 -12.21 16.29
C ALA A 158 55.92 -10.90 16.07
N ARG A 159 56.49 -10.40 17.16
CA ARG A 159 57.49 -9.32 17.20
C ARG A 159 58.81 -9.81 16.60
N ASN A 160 59.35 -9.12 15.59
CA ASN A 160 60.80 -8.93 15.54
C ASN A 160 61.20 -7.67 14.75
N VAL A 161 62.10 -6.89 15.34
CA VAL A 161 62.63 -5.62 14.83
C VAL A 161 63.92 -5.91 14.07
N ASN A 162 64.05 -5.44 12.83
CA ASN A 162 65.35 -4.98 12.34
C ASN A 162 65.25 -3.90 11.25
N LYS A 163 66.17 -2.94 11.32
CA LYS A 163 66.21 -1.65 10.61
C LYS A 163 66.78 -1.77 9.18
N LYS A 164 66.20 -1.07 8.19
CA LYS A 164 66.91 -0.16 7.25
C LYS A 164 65.94 0.69 6.40
N ALA A 165 66.34 1.92 6.09
CA ALA A 165 65.56 3.03 5.52
C ALA A 165 65.51 3.04 3.94
N PRO A 166 64.74 3.94 3.30
CA PRO A 166 64.02 3.75 2.02
C PRO A 166 64.82 4.12 0.74
N PRO A 167 64.28 3.90 -0.47
CA PRO A 167 63.71 5.05 -1.19
C PRO A 167 62.54 4.81 -2.18
N ALA A 168 61.85 5.93 -2.45
CA ALA A 168 61.29 6.42 -3.72
C ALA A 168 60.07 5.77 -4.40
N ALA A 169 59.12 6.66 -4.72
CA ALA A 169 57.93 6.48 -5.52
C ALA A 169 58.22 6.27 -7.02
N ALA A 170 57.36 5.51 -7.70
CA ALA A 170 57.00 5.71 -9.10
C ALA A 170 55.70 4.96 -9.45
N ALA A 171 54.89 5.61 -10.29
CA ALA A 171 53.55 5.25 -10.71
C ALA A 171 53.48 4.09 -11.73
N ALA A 172 52.32 3.43 -11.81
CA ALA A 172 51.49 3.28 -13.02
C ALA A 172 50.39 2.21 -12.85
N LYS A 173 49.14 2.56 -13.20
CA LYS A 173 48.02 1.63 -13.46
C LYS A 173 48.31 0.77 -14.71
N PRO A 174 47.62 -0.37 -14.84
CA PRO A 174 46.88 -0.60 -16.07
C PRO A 174 45.43 -1.06 -15.84
N GLU A 175 44.49 -0.39 -16.51
CA GLU A 175 43.23 -0.94 -17.06
C GLU A 175 43.60 -1.87 -18.24
N VAL A 176 42.86 -2.85 -18.77
CA VAL A 176 41.42 -3.23 -18.97
C VAL A 176 41.46 -4.75 -19.39
N PRO A 177 40.38 -5.55 -19.66
CA PRO A 177 39.14 -5.16 -20.34
C PRO A 177 37.81 -5.82 -19.93
N ASP A 178 36.80 -5.03 -20.28
CA ASP A 178 35.42 -5.34 -20.63
C ASP A 178 35.23 -6.59 -21.50
N THR A 179 34.22 -7.41 -21.16
CA THR A 179 33.63 -8.41 -22.04
C THR A 179 32.12 -8.21 -22.02
N GLY A 180 31.62 -7.61 -23.10
CA GLY A 180 30.20 -7.46 -23.36
C GLY A 180 29.53 -8.68 -24.01
N GLY A 181 28.19 -8.64 -23.99
CA GLY A 181 27.25 -9.44 -24.78
C GLY A 181 26.57 -10.56 -23.99
N ASN A 182 25.27 -10.81 -24.06
CA ASN A 182 24.17 -10.28 -24.89
C ASN A 182 22.85 -10.91 -24.37
N ALA A 183 21.71 -10.32 -24.76
CA ALA A 183 20.35 -10.90 -24.81
C ALA A 183 19.61 -11.16 -23.47
N GLY A 184 18.32 -10.89 -23.32
CA GLY A 184 17.29 -10.36 -24.21
C GLY A 184 16.02 -10.08 -23.40
N GLU A 185 15.30 -9.03 -23.76
CA GLU A 185 13.98 -8.69 -23.21
C GLU A 185 12.92 -9.65 -23.75
N PRO A 186 11.88 -9.99 -22.98
CA PRO A 186 10.60 -10.37 -23.56
C PRO A 186 9.61 -9.21 -23.46
N ASP A 187 9.27 -8.68 -24.64
CA ASP A 187 8.05 -7.93 -24.92
C ASP A 187 6.82 -8.66 -24.35
N GLY A 188 5.94 -7.90 -23.70
CA GLY A 188 4.76 -8.43 -23.02
C GLY A 188 3.57 -7.46 -23.01
N SER A 189 3.04 -7.21 -24.21
CA SER A 189 1.62 -6.92 -24.49
C SER A 189 0.96 -5.73 -23.77
N ASP A 190 1.08 -4.54 -24.34
CA ASP A 190 0.13 -3.44 -24.15
C ASP A 190 -1.19 -3.76 -24.89
N SER A 191 -2.25 -3.98 -24.13
CA SER A 191 -3.63 -3.93 -24.64
C SER A 191 -4.25 -2.59 -24.23
N ASP A 192 -4.25 -1.65 -25.18
CA ASP A 192 -5.08 -0.44 -25.17
C ASP A 192 -6.56 -0.85 -25.25
N ASP A 193 -7.29 -0.74 -24.14
CA ASP A 193 -8.75 -0.58 -24.19
C ASP A 193 -9.07 0.89 -23.94
N SER A 194 -9.34 1.57 -25.04
CA SER A 194 -9.92 2.90 -25.07
C SER A 194 -11.39 2.77 -24.71
N ASP A 195 -11.79 3.27 -23.54
CA ASP A 195 -13.20 3.55 -23.26
C ASP A 195 -13.35 5.06 -23.04
N ASP A 196 -13.44 5.74 -24.18
CA ASP A 196 -14.00 7.08 -24.33
C ASP A 196 -15.53 6.92 -24.36
N SER A 197 -16.20 7.28 -23.27
CA SER A 197 -17.62 7.62 -23.28
C SER A 197 -17.91 8.61 -22.15
N MET A 198 -18.66 9.65 -22.53
CA MET A 198 -18.91 10.93 -21.87
C MET A 198 -19.39 10.88 -20.41
#